data_AF-A0A2M7U8S4-F1
#
_entry.id   AF-A0A2M7U8S4-F1
#
_cell.length_a   1.000
_cell.length_b   1.000
_cell.length_c   1.000
_cell.angle_alpha   90.00
_cell.angle_beta   90.00
_cell.angle_gamma   90.00
#
_symmetry.space_group_name_H-M   'P 1'
#
loop_
_entity.id
_entity.type
_entity.pdbx_description
1 polymer ?
#
loop_
_entity_poly.entity_id
_entity_poly.type
_entity_poly.pdbx_seq_one_letter_code
_entity_poly.pdbx_strand_id
1 'polypeptide(L)' 'SKEFCGGPHVKNTSEIGKIEIYKFEKIGSNLYRIYAK' A
#
# COMPACT_ATOMS: atom_id res chain seq x y z
N SER A 1 4.37 3.22 -11.39
CA SER A 1 3.64 4.26 -10.65
C SER A 1 4.44 5.56 -10.68
N LYS A 2 3.78 6.72 -10.71
CA LYS A 2 4.40 8.05 -10.57
C LYS A 2 3.40 8.90 -9.77
N GLU A 3 3.76 9.22 -8.53
CA GLU A 3 2.94 10.02 -7.62
C GLU A 3 3.73 11.26 -7.22
N PHE A 4 3.04 12.37 -6.99
CA PHE A 4 3.65 13.56 -6.41
C PHE A 4 3.68 13.42 -4.89
N CYS A 5 4.82 12.99 -4.35
CA CYS A 5 5.03 12.80 -2.92
C CYS A 5 6.38 13.39 -2.48
N GLY A 6 6.40 14.16 -1.40
CA GLY A 6 7.61 14.80 -0.85
C GLY A 6 8.26 14.04 0.30
N GLY A 7 7.79 12.83 0.63
CA GLY A 7 8.30 12.03 1.75
C GLY A 7 9.58 11.24 1.42
N PRO A 8 10.18 10.58 2.43
CA PRO A 8 11.29 9.66 2.21
C PRO A 8 10.82 8.42 1.44
N HIS A 9 11.58 8.02 0.43
CA HIS A 9 11.32 6.83 -0.37
C HIS A 9 12.59 5.98 -0.49
N VAL A 10 12.41 4.66 -0.59
CA VAL A 10 13.49 3.75 -0.99
C VAL A 10 13.80 3.88 -2.47
N LYS A 11 15.02 3.51 -2.88
CA LYS A 11 15.45 3.63 -4.27
C LYS A 11 14.83 2.55 -5.17
N ASN A 12 14.68 1.32 -4.64
CA ASN A 12 14.14 0.18 -5.36
C ASN A 12 13.05 -0.53 -4.56
N THR A 13 12.03 -1.03 -5.26
CA THR A 13 10.88 -1.71 -4.63
C THR A 13 11.25 -3.00 -3.91
N SER A 14 12.32 -3.68 -4.32
CA SER A 14 12.81 -4.89 -3.65
C SER A 14 13.28 -4.65 -2.22
N GLU A 15 13.66 -3.41 -1.88
CA GLU A 15 14.10 -3.03 -0.53
C GLU A 15 12.93 -2.98 0.46
N ILE A 16 11.68 -2.90 -0.02
CA ILE A 16 10.46 -2.89 0.80
C ILE A 16 10.22 -4.26 1.45
N GLY A 17 10.73 -5.35 0.85
CA GLY A 17 10.56 -6.71 1.36
C GLY A 17 9.24 -7.37 0.94
N LYS A 18 8.84 -8.41 1.68
CA LYS A 18 7.59 -9.14 1.41
C LYS A 18 6.42 -8.37 2.01
N ILE A 19 5.40 -8.10 1.19
CA ILE A 19 4.16 -7.45 1.61
C ILE A 19 3.08 -8.53 1.68
N GLU A 20 2.38 -8.64 2.81
CA GLU A 20 1.26 -9.55 3.02
C GLU A 20 -0.02 -8.77 3.34
N ILE A 21 -1.08 -9.01 2.55
CA ILE A 21 -2.41 -8.48 2.85
C ILE A 21 -3.02 -9.36 3.94
N TYR A 22 -3.25 -8.79 5.12
CA TYR A 22 -3.79 -9.54 6.26
C TYR A 22 -5.24 -9.19 6.58
N LYS A 23 -5.79 -8.10 6.03
CA LYS A 23 -7.17 -7.71 6.24
C LYS A 23 -7.74 -6.98 5.02
N PHE A 24 -8.96 -7.31 4.66
CA PHE A 24 -9.73 -6.68 3.60
C PHE A 24 -11.16 -6.44 4.11
N GLU A 25 -11.63 -5.20 4.06
CA GLU A 25 -12.97 -4.83 4.55
C GLU A 25 -13.68 -3.87 3.60
N LYS A 26 -14.99 -4.05 3.44
CA LYS A 26 -15.85 -3.14 2.67
C LYS A 26 -16.31 -2.02 3.60
N ILE A 27 -15.96 -0.78 3.28
CA ILE A 27 -16.25 0.40 4.11
C ILE A 27 -17.36 1.28 3.54
N GLY A 28 -17.88 0.96 2.35
CA GLY A 28 -18.97 1.71 1.74
C GLY A 28 -19.43 1.12 0.40
N SER A 29 -20.27 1.86 -0.30
CA SER A 29 -20.65 1.49 -1.67
C SER A 29 -19.43 1.64 -2.58
N ASN A 30 -18.97 0.53 -3.15
CA ASN A 30 -17.76 0.45 -3.99
C ASN A 30 -16.44 0.92 -3.33
N LEU A 31 -16.38 0.97 -2.00
CA LEU A 31 -15.18 1.36 -1.25
C LEU A 31 -14.69 0.19 -0.40
N TYR A 32 -13.39 -0.12 -0.55
CA TYR A 32 -12.71 -1.20 0.15
C TYR A 32 -11.44 -0.69 0.80
N ARG A 33 -11.16 -1.17 2.01
CA ARG A 33 -9.93 -0.91 2.73
C ARG A 33 -9.10 -2.19 2.81
N ILE A 34 -7.83 -2.05 2.45
CA ILE A 34 -6.86 -3.14 2.43
C ILE A 34 -5.76 -2.79 3.43
N TYR A 35 -5.45 -3.72 4.32
CA TYR A 35 -4.33 -3.59 5.24
C TYR A 35 -3.24 -4.58 4.85
N ALA A 36 -2.01 -4.08 4.77
CA ALA A 36 -0.84 -4.86 4.44
C ALA A 36 0.29 -4.58 5.44
N LYS A 37 1.12 -5.59 5.69
CA LYS A 37 2.32 -5.52 6.53
C LYS A 37 3.52 -6.06 5.77
#